data_AF-A0AA95GQ55-F1
#
_entry.id   AF-A0AA95GQ55-F1
#
_cell.length_a   1.000
_cell.length_b   1.000
_cell.length_c   1.000
_cell.angle_alpha   90.00
_cell.angle_beta   90.00
_cell.angle_gamma   90.00
#
_symmetry.space_group_name_H-M   'P 1'
#
loop_
_entity.id
_entity.type
_entity.pdbx_description
1 polymer ?
#
loop_
_entity_poly.entity_id
_entity_poly.type
_entity_poly.pdbx_seq_one_letter_code
_entity_poly.pdbx_strand_id
1 'polypeptide(L)'
;MSKSEMAKIAGVSRQAVNAWFVKGNISRNSAISIAEAAGVSLEWLYGEEVDERQGLRQNEKELLDIFNQLPINEQETMISAFKLRLKELDKFVEEYIKRRNKDESNRLTDPK
;
A
#
# COMPACT_ATOMS: atom_id res chain seq x y z
N MET A 1 -2.21 7.12 3.29
CA MET A 1 -1.81 7.74 2.00
C MET A 1 -1.67 9.26 2.17
N SER A 2 -0.51 9.82 1.82
CA SER A 2 -0.20 11.25 1.90
C SER A 2 -0.58 12.01 0.62
N LYS A 3 -0.74 13.34 0.70
CA LYS A 3 -1.03 14.18 -0.49
C LYS A 3 0.05 14.11 -1.57
N SER A 4 1.29 13.87 -1.17
CA SER A 4 2.43 13.70 -2.10
C SER A 4 2.33 12.37 -2.86
N GLU A 5 1.95 11.30 -2.17
CA GLU A 5 1.70 9.99 -2.80
C GLU A 5 0.50 10.06 -3.74
N MET A 6 -0.61 10.69 -3.34
CA MET A 6 -1.79 10.86 -4.21
C MET A 6 -1.44 11.62 -5.50
N ALA A 7 -0.61 12.66 -5.41
CA ALA A 7 -0.16 13.42 -6.56
C ALA A 7 0.62 12.54 -7.56
N LYS A 8 1.52 11.70 -7.03
CA LYS A 8 2.30 10.74 -7.85
C LYS A 8 1.39 9.69 -8.48
N ILE A 9 0.49 9.09 -7.71
CA ILE A 9 -0.44 8.04 -8.16
C ILE A 9 -1.34 8.56 -9.27
N ALA A 10 -1.95 9.74 -9.08
CA ALA A 10 -2.87 10.31 -10.05
C ALA A 10 -2.19 11.09 -11.20
N GLY A 11 -0.85 11.19 -11.21
CA GLY A 11 -0.11 11.93 -12.23
C GLY A 11 -0.41 13.43 -12.25
N VAL A 12 -0.73 14.03 -11.10
CA VAL A 12 -1.12 15.45 -10.98
C VAL A 12 -0.18 16.22 -10.06
N SER A 13 -0.32 17.55 -10.03
CA SER A 13 0.42 18.40 -9.10
C SER A 13 -0.10 18.30 -7.66
N ARG A 14 0.77 18.56 -6.67
CA ARG A 14 0.35 18.63 -5.26
C ARG A 14 -0.69 19.74 -5.01
N GLN A 15 -0.69 20.80 -5.82
CA GLN A 15 -1.69 21.86 -5.78
C GLN A 15 -3.07 21.34 -6.18
N ALA A 16 -3.15 20.49 -7.22
CA ALA A 16 -4.41 19.85 -7.61
C ALA A 16 -4.96 18.98 -6.46
N VAL A 17 -4.09 18.19 -5.83
CA VAL A 17 -4.47 17.40 -4.65
C VAL A 17 -4.99 18.29 -3.53
N ASN A 18 -4.29 19.38 -3.18
CA ASN A 18 -4.77 20.33 -2.16
C ASN A 18 -6.15 20.91 -2.51
N ALA A 19 -6.41 21.21 -3.78
CA ALA A 19 -7.71 21.69 -4.22
C ALA A 19 -8.82 20.66 -4.02
N TRP A 20 -8.57 19.36 -4.19
CA TRP A 20 -9.54 18.30 -3.92
C TRP A 20 -10.00 18.33 -2.46
N PHE A 21 -9.08 18.50 -1.51
CA PHE A 21 -9.40 18.59 -0.08
C PHE A 21 -10.15 19.87 0.31
N VAL A 22 -10.07 20.93 -0.49
CA VAL A 22 -10.76 22.21 -0.22
C VAL A 22 -12.11 22.28 -0.93
N LYS A 23 -12.17 21.79 -2.17
CA LYS A 23 -13.32 21.94 -3.08
C LYS A 23 -14.19 20.68 -3.18
N GLY A 24 -13.67 19.53 -2.76
CA GLY A 24 -14.37 18.24 -2.81
C GLY A 24 -14.53 17.65 -4.22
N ASN A 25 -13.84 18.18 -5.23
CA ASN A 25 -13.94 17.67 -6.60
C ASN A 25 -12.66 16.96 -7.05
N ILE A 26 -12.81 15.78 -7.66
CA ILE A 26 -11.70 15.01 -8.24
C ILE A 26 -12.10 14.52 -9.63
N SER A 27 -11.16 14.49 -10.57
CA SER A 27 -11.41 13.95 -11.91
C SER A 27 -11.60 12.42 -11.85
N ARG A 28 -12.44 11.87 -12.72
CA ARG A 28 -12.70 10.41 -12.76
C ARG A 28 -11.42 9.59 -12.90
N ASN A 29 -10.50 10.01 -13.78
CA ASN A 29 -9.24 9.28 -13.99
C ASN A 29 -8.36 9.30 -12.74
N SER A 30 -8.23 10.46 -12.07
CA SER A 30 -7.48 10.57 -10.82
C SER A 30 -8.11 9.73 -9.71
N ALA A 31 -9.44 9.70 -9.65
CA ALA A 31 -10.19 8.90 -8.68
C ALA A 31 -9.97 7.40 -8.88
N ILE A 32 -10.03 6.91 -10.13
CA ILE A 32 -9.76 5.50 -10.47
C ILE A 32 -8.34 5.12 -10.04
N SER A 33 -7.31 5.89 -10.43
CA SER A 33 -5.93 5.57 -10.08
C SER A 33 -5.68 5.54 -8.57
N ILE A 34 -6.34 6.43 -7.82
CA ILE A 34 -6.24 6.46 -6.36
C ILE A 34 -6.98 5.28 -5.73
N ALA A 35 -8.18 4.94 -6.21
CA ALA A 35 -8.96 3.80 -5.72
C ALA A 35 -8.20 2.49 -5.92
N GLU A 36 -7.64 2.27 -7.10
CA GLU A 36 -6.81 1.10 -7.42
C GLU A 36 -5.57 1.01 -6.52
N ALA A 37 -4.86 2.12 -6.32
CA ALA A 37 -3.67 2.14 -5.48
C ALA A 37 -3.98 1.98 -3.99
N ALA A 38 -5.16 2.43 -3.54
CA ALA A 38 -5.61 2.32 -2.17
C ALA A 38 -6.31 0.98 -1.85
N GLY A 39 -6.66 0.19 -2.88
CA GLY A 39 -7.40 -1.06 -2.69
C GLY A 39 -8.84 -0.84 -2.22
N VAL A 40 -9.49 0.21 -2.71
CA VAL A 40 -10.89 0.55 -2.41
C VAL A 40 -11.70 0.68 -3.70
N SER A 41 -13.03 0.65 -3.61
CA SER A 41 -13.89 0.90 -4.76
C SER A 41 -13.95 2.40 -5.08
N LEU A 42 -14.35 2.72 -6.33
CA LEU A 42 -14.51 4.11 -6.76
C LEU A 42 -15.68 4.77 -6.01
N GLU A 43 -16.74 4.01 -5.78
CA GLU A 43 -17.94 4.35 -5.04
C GLU A 43 -17.59 4.69 -3.58
N TRP A 44 -16.72 3.89 -2.93
CA TRP A 44 -16.18 4.19 -1.60
C TRP A 44 -15.42 5.52 -1.59
N LEU A 45 -14.59 5.77 -2.61
CA LEU A 45 -13.81 7.01 -2.73
C LEU A 45 -14.71 8.24 -2.90
N TYR A 46 -15.88 8.10 -3.53
CA TYR A 46 -16.89 9.16 -3.64
C TYR A 46 -17.77 9.31 -2.40
N GLY A 47 -17.57 8.48 -1.37
CA GLY A 47 -18.34 8.51 -0.13
C GLY A 47 -19.77 7.99 -0.29
N GLU A 48 -20.02 7.16 -1.31
CA GLU A 48 -21.27 6.43 -1.45
C GLU A 48 -21.35 5.31 -0.40
N GLU A 49 -22.57 4.96 0.04
CA GLU A 49 -22.77 3.79 0.90
C GLU A 49 -22.45 2.52 0.10
N VAL A 50 -21.34 1.89 0.45
CA VAL A 50 -20.88 0.63 -0.13
C VAL A 50 -20.86 -0.46 0.94
N ASP A 51 -21.31 -1.65 0.55
CA ASP A 51 -21.15 -2.87 1.35
C ASP A 51 -19.68 -3.08 1.72
N GLU A 52 -19.40 -3.52 2.96
CA GLU A 52 -18.06 -3.73 3.52
C GLU A 52 -17.15 -4.61 2.65
N ARG A 53 -17.73 -5.43 1.75
CA ARG A 53 -17.00 -6.28 0.81
C ARG A 53 -16.71 -5.63 -0.54
N GLN A 54 -17.31 -4.48 -0.85
CA GLN A 54 -17.05 -3.73 -2.07
C GLN A 54 -15.73 -2.96 -1.96
N GLY A 55 -14.85 -3.12 -2.94
CA GLY A 55 -13.52 -2.51 -2.99
C GLY A 55 -12.36 -3.47 -2.73
N LEU A 56 -12.63 -4.63 -2.11
CA LEU A 56 -11.61 -5.65 -1.92
C LEU A 56 -11.23 -6.33 -3.23
N ARG A 57 -9.92 -6.52 -3.45
CA ARG A 57 -9.37 -7.34 -4.53
C ARG A 57 -9.74 -8.80 -4.33
N GLN A 58 -9.66 -9.59 -5.40
CA GLN A 58 -10.06 -11.00 -5.36
C GLN A 58 -9.30 -11.82 -4.30
N ASN A 59 -8.00 -11.57 -4.17
CA ASN A 59 -7.15 -12.23 -3.18
C ASN A 59 -7.44 -11.76 -1.74
N GLU A 60 -7.89 -10.52 -1.55
CA GLU A 60 -8.29 -10.02 -0.23
C GLU A 60 -9.61 -10.64 0.21
N LYS A 61 -10.55 -10.82 -0.71
CA LYS A 61 -11.80 -11.56 -0.46
C LYS A 61 -11.51 -13.02 -0.10
N GLU A 62 -10.67 -13.69 -0.88
CA GLU A 62 -10.26 -15.08 -0.60
C GLU A 62 -9.58 -15.21 0.77
N LEU A 63 -8.66 -14.29 1.10
CA LEU A 63 -8.01 -14.26 2.40
C LEU A 63 -9.04 -14.10 3.53
N LEU A 64 -9.98 -13.16 3.41
CA LEU A 64 -11.02 -12.95 4.42
C LEU A 64 -11.95 -14.15 4.56
N ASP A 65 -12.34 -14.78 3.45
CA ASP A 65 -13.20 -15.96 3.49
C ASP A 65 -12.50 -17.13 4.20
N ILE A 66 -11.20 -17.33 3.98
CA ILE A 66 -10.40 -18.34 4.70
C ILE A 66 -10.24 -17.94 6.17
N PHE A 67 -9.88 -16.69 6.44
CA PHE A 67 -9.62 -16.17 7.79
C PHE A 67 -10.85 -16.29 8.70
N ASN A 68 -12.04 -15.97 8.18
CA ASN A 68 -13.30 -16.03 8.92
C ASN A 68 -13.75 -17.47 9.26
N GLN A 69 -13.22 -18.48 8.57
CA GLN A 69 -13.48 -19.89 8.88
C GLN A 69 -12.60 -20.41 10.02
N LEU A 70 -11.55 -19.69 10.40
CA LEU A 70 -10.63 -20.09 11.46
C LEU A 70 -11.23 -19.80 12.85
N PRO A 71 -11.00 -20.67 13.85
CA PRO A 71 -11.22 -20.34 15.26
C PRO A 71 -10.45 -19.07 15.68
N ILE A 72 -10.96 -18.35 16.68
CA ILE A 72 -10.39 -17.06 17.12
C ILE A 72 -8.91 -17.16 17.47
N ASN A 73 -8.48 -18.22 18.16
CA ASN A 73 -7.08 -18.45 18.50
C ASN A 73 -6.19 -18.66 17.26
N GLU A 74 -6.73 -19.28 16.21
CA GLU A 74 -6.01 -19.50 14.96
C GLU A 74 -5.94 -18.21 14.13
N GLN A 75 -6.97 -17.37 14.19
CA GLN A 75 -6.95 -16.03 13.58
C GLN A 75 -5.81 -15.16 14.15
N GLU A 76 -5.66 -15.11 15.47
CA GLU A 76 -4.55 -14.39 16.13
C GLU A 76 -3.18 -14.95 15.74
N THR A 77 -3.08 -16.27 15.62
CA THR A 77 -1.87 -16.96 15.17
C THR A 77 -1.51 -16.58 13.73
N MET A 78 -2.49 -16.58 12.81
CA MET A 78 -2.27 -16.19 11.41
C MET A 78 -1.88 -14.71 11.28
N ILE A 79 -2.51 -13.81 12.03
CA ILE A 79 -2.10 -12.40 12.08
C ILE A 79 -0.64 -12.27 12.53
N SER A 80 -0.24 -13.04 13.54
CA SER A 80 1.13 -13.05 14.04
C SER A 80 2.12 -13.59 13.00
N ALA A 81 1.74 -14.62 12.25
CA ALA A 81 2.53 -15.17 11.16
C ALA A 81 2.74 -14.13 10.04
N PHE A 82 1.69 -13.41 9.63
CA PHE A 82 1.81 -12.32 8.65
C PHE A 82 2.76 -11.22 9.13
N LYS A 83 2.64 -10.80 10.40
CA LYS A 83 3.54 -9.79 11.00
C LYS A 83 5.00 -10.25 11.02
N LEU A 84 5.24 -11.51 11.39
CA LEU A 84 6.59 -12.09 11.38
C LEU A 84 7.16 -12.07 9.96
N ARG A 85 6.37 -12.47 8.97
CA ARG A 85 6.82 -12.51 7.57
C ARG A 85 7.19 -11.13 7.04
N LEU A 86 6.40 -10.10 7.36
CA LEU A 86 6.74 -8.72 7.00
C LEU A 86 8.08 -8.28 7.61
N LYS A 87 8.29 -8.58 8.90
CA LYS A 87 9.56 -8.27 9.58
C LYS A 87 10.77 -8.97 8.95
N GLU A 88 10.61 -10.22 8.52
CA GLU A 88 11.67 -10.95 7.80
C GLU A 88 12.02 -10.30 6.47
N LEU A 89 11.00 -9.86 5.72
CA LEU A 89 11.18 -9.18 4.44
C LEU A 89 11.88 -7.83 4.64
N ASP A 90 11.47 -7.05 5.63
CA ASP A 90 12.13 -5.78 5.98
C ASP A 90 13.61 -6.01 6.32
N LYS A 91 13.90 -7.00 7.17
CA LYS A 91 15.28 -7.37 7.52
C LYS A 91 16.10 -7.79 6.30
N PHE A 92 15.51 -8.58 5.41
CA PHE A 92 16.18 -9.02 4.18
C PHE A 92 16.55 -7.82 3.30
N VAL A 93 15.63 -6.87 3.12
CA VAL A 93 15.88 -5.65 2.34
C VAL A 93 16.96 -4.79 2.99
N GLU A 94 16.92 -4.60 4.32
CA GLU A 94 17.96 -3.87 5.04
C GLU A 94 19.34 -4.49 4.86
N GLU A 95 19.46 -5.81 5.01
CA GLU A 95 20.72 -6.52 4.81
C GLU A 95 21.23 -6.39 3.38
N TYR A 96 20.33 -6.47 2.40
CA TYR A 96 20.67 -6.31 0.99
C TYR A 96 21.22 -4.90 0.69
N ILE A 97 20.56 -3.85 1.18
CA ILE A 97 21.00 -2.45 1.01
C ILE A 97 22.37 -2.24 1.69
N LYS A 98 22.56 -2.77 2.90
CA LYS A 98 23.84 -2.68 3.62
C LYS A 98 24.99 -3.32 2.84
N ARG A 99 24.78 -4.52 2.28
CA ARG A 99 25.79 -5.21 1.47
C ARG A 99 26.15 -4.40 0.22
N ARG A 100 25.16 -3.92 -0.52
CA ARG A 100 25.39 -3.10 -1.71
C ARG A 100 26.20 -1.83 -1.42
N ASN A 101 25.82 -1.09 -0.37
CA ASN A 101 26.52 0.15 0.00
C ASN A 101 27.98 -0.14 0.43
N LYS A 102 28.22 -1.27 1.10
CA LYS A 102 29.58 -1.71 1.45
C LYS A 102 30.40 -2.02 0.21
N ASP A 103 29.82 -2.73 -0.77
CA ASP A 103 30.49 -3.07 -2.02
C ASP A 103 30.83 -1.81 -2.84
N GLU A 104 29.93 -0.81 -2.87
CA GLU A 104 30.19 0.49 -3.50
C GLU A 104 31.32 1.24 -2.78
N SER A 105 31.28 1.32 -1.44
CA SER A 105 32.36 1.93 -0.65
C SER A 105 33.72 1.28 -0.91
N ASN A 106 33.79 -0.05 -1.01
CA ASN A 106 35.04 -0.77 -1.23
C ASN A 106 35.63 -0.48 -2.63
N ARG A 107 34.78 -0.26 -3.64
CA ARG A 107 35.21 0.12 -4.99
C ARG A 107 35.77 1.54 -5.09
N LEU A 108 35.38 2.43 -4.17
CA LEU A 108 35.87 3.81 -4.11
C LEU A 108 37.19 3.94 -3.35
N THR A 109 37.55 2.96 -2.52
CA THR A 109 38.78 2.97 -1.69
C THR A 109 39.97 2.25 -2.32
N ASP A 110 39.81 1.62 -3.48
CA ASP A 110 40.91 1.04 -4.27
C ASP A 110 41.30 2.02 -5.40
N PRO A 111 42.36 2.85 -5.24
CA PRO A 111 42.90 3.61 -6.36
C PRO A 111 43.72 2.66 -7.25
N LYS A 112 43.49 2.76 -8.57
CA LYS A 112 44.33 2.13 -9.60
C LYS A 112 45.77 2.62 -9.53
#